data_AF-A0A7H9FNH3-F1
#
_entry.id   AF-A0A7H9FNH3-F1
#
_cell.length_a   1.000
_cell.length_b   1.000
_cell.length_c   1.000
_cell.angle_alpha   90.00
_cell.angle_beta   90.00
_cell.angle_gamma   90.00
#
_symmetry.space_group_name_H-M   'P 1'
#
loop_
_entity.id
_entity.type
_entity.pdbx_description
1 polymer ?
#
loop_
_entity_poly.entity_id
_entity_poly.type
_entity_poly.pdbx_seq_one_letter_code
_entity_poly.pdbx_strand_id
1 'polypeptide(L)'
;MIGKNCNLKSCFMKLLKFVCNILAWGPSSIVVSSLISILLILPFTFLPYSEIKLTINGVYIQLPIVYLLELIIVSLMFFYVIRLCSVTRNVKPIIMYSLLTITSILIFIYSQRLVILLQPIPPIVFSVIFEKRLCKIKNFLNTSKLLFAFLNIFDACYIFKLQWIVQLENIPEKFYWLILLLIFFIFPLLRTLLLYIYIKQVKKEKSKDKTYLLSYVTMFMVSLFQIAIYSIIVLNFMESKEKSIINVVFAILIVATLSIYFWALLKKQIDRGGENKKYELLRFTVGVLIFVFIFFYDKIEGEFLVILSWLLPVLISTIVGDLHYQFITDDSLCLPSPTMKMKKHVYSLQLISFLTLFCLNLFSAVFTINRIEGNKIVPSNTGKDSLIKLLNLISNGNQESIPEVLSSYTSSFIIVSLSFILALILSAVGVKLLKLNYSDSAKGYYEYRNTRLSTLINRRYKRNIHKRRKNNV
;
A
#
# COMPACT_ATOMS: atom_id res chain seq x y z
N MET A 1 -49.58 13.46 -33.73
CA MET A 1 -48.89 12.22 -34.16
C MET A 1 -47.37 12.42 -34.16
N ILE A 2 -46.72 12.61 -32.99
CA ILE A 2 -45.24 12.56 -32.83
C ILE A 2 -44.93 11.93 -31.47
N GLY A 3 -45.33 10.67 -31.29
CA GLY A 3 -44.85 9.81 -30.23
C GLY A 3 -43.69 8.99 -30.78
N LYS A 4 -42.55 9.64 -31.09
CA LYS A 4 -41.35 8.91 -31.53
C LYS A 4 -40.81 8.20 -30.30
N ASN A 5 -41.02 6.88 -30.25
CA ASN A 5 -40.49 5.93 -29.27
C ASN A 5 -39.11 6.35 -28.74
N CYS A 6 -39.10 7.13 -27.66
CA CYS A 6 -37.91 7.35 -26.87
C CYS A 6 -37.64 6.01 -26.22
N ASN A 7 -36.62 5.31 -26.72
CA ASN A 7 -36.30 3.96 -26.28
C ASN A 7 -35.83 4.05 -24.81
N LEU A 8 -36.77 4.00 -23.88
CA LEU A 8 -36.63 4.36 -22.46
C LEU A 8 -35.50 3.54 -21.80
N LYS A 9 -35.36 2.29 -22.24
CA LYS A 9 -34.26 1.37 -21.92
C LYS A 9 -32.89 1.92 -22.32
N SER A 10 -32.75 2.53 -23.49
CA SER A 10 -31.50 3.12 -23.97
C SER A 10 -31.12 4.38 -23.18
N CYS A 11 -32.11 5.22 -22.87
CA CYS A 11 -31.91 6.41 -22.04
C CYS A 11 -31.49 6.01 -20.61
N PHE A 12 -32.21 5.07 -20.00
CA PHE A 12 -31.91 4.54 -18.68
C PHE A 12 -30.50 3.91 -18.62
N MET A 13 -30.11 3.12 -19.62
CA MET A 13 -28.77 2.53 -19.67
C MET A 13 -27.66 3.58 -19.83
N LYS A 14 -27.91 4.69 -20.53
CA LYS A 14 -26.95 5.81 -20.62
C LYS A 14 -26.84 6.54 -19.29
N LEU A 15 -27.96 6.79 -18.61
CA LEU A 15 -27.99 7.40 -17.28
C LEU A 15 -27.25 6.52 -16.26
N LEU A 16 -27.53 5.21 -16.24
CA LEU A 16 -26.84 4.26 -15.37
C LEU A 16 -25.34 4.23 -15.62
N LYS A 17 -24.91 4.25 -16.88
CA LYS A 17 -23.48 4.33 -17.24
C LYS A 17 -22.83 5.62 -16.73
N PHE A 18 -23.55 6.74 -16.78
CA PHE A 18 -23.09 8.03 -16.27
C PHE A 18 -22.98 8.02 -14.74
N VAL A 19 -24.00 7.54 -14.03
CA VAL A 19 -23.96 7.37 -12.57
C VAL A 19 -22.81 6.46 -12.14
N CYS A 20 -22.60 5.33 -12.82
CA CYS A 20 -21.46 4.46 -12.54
C CYS A 20 -20.10 5.13 -12.82
N ASN A 21 -20.00 6.11 -13.73
CA ASN A 21 -18.75 6.88 -13.90
C ASN A 21 -18.50 7.78 -12.70
N ILE A 22 -19.55 8.50 -12.25
CA ILE A 22 -19.45 9.37 -11.08
C ILE A 22 -19.11 8.57 -9.84
N LEU A 23 -19.80 7.45 -9.61
CA LEU A 23 -19.51 6.58 -8.46
C LEU A 23 -18.09 6.01 -8.52
N ALA A 24 -17.60 5.61 -9.70
CA ALA A 24 -16.27 5.02 -9.83
C ALA A 24 -15.13 6.05 -9.68
N TRP A 25 -15.27 7.24 -10.26
CA TRP A 25 -14.18 8.23 -10.38
C TRP A 25 -14.32 9.41 -9.43
N GLY A 26 -15.55 9.74 -9.03
CA GLY A 26 -15.90 10.91 -8.21
C GLY A 26 -15.04 11.07 -6.97
N PRO A 27 -14.94 10.05 -6.09
CA PRO A 27 -14.11 10.15 -4.88
C PRO A 27 -12.65 10.48 -5.21
N SER A 28 -12.07 9.82 -6.21
CA SER A 28 -10.67 10.08 -6.61
C SER A 28 -10.46 11.46 -7.22
N SER A 29 -11.38 11.92 -8.06
CA SER A 29 -11.28 13.25 -8.62
C SER A 29 -11.37 14.33 -7.55
N ILE A 30 -12.24 14.15 -6.55
CA ILE A 30 -12.40 15.12 -5.45
C ILE A 30 -11.15 15.18 -4.59
N VAL A 31 -10.61 14.02 -4.18
CA VAL A 31 -9.42 13.99 -3.32
C VAL A 31 -8.19 14.51 -4.06
N VAL A 32 -7.95 14.07 -5.30
CA VAL A 32 -6.80 14.57 -6.09
C VAL A 32 -6.92 16.06 -6.36
N SER A 33 -8.13 16.54 -6.66
CA SER A 33 -8.41 17.97 -6.84
C SER A 33 -8.09 18.75 -5.56
N SER A 34 -8.60 18.30 -4.41
CA SER A 34 -8.34 18.94 -3.13
C SER A 34 -6.86 18.96 -2.76
N LEU A 35 -6.10 17.88 -3.01
CA LEU A 35 -4.67 17.81 -2.78
C LEU A 35 -3.89 18.80 -3.64
N ILE A 36 -4.25 18.94 -4.92
CA ILE A 36 -3.65 19.93 -5.81
C ILE A 36 -3.93 21.34 -5.29
N SER A 37 -5.18 21.63 -4.93
CA SER A 37 -5.54 22.94 -4.38
C SER A 37 -4.80 23.22 -3.07
N ILE A 38 -4.71 22.27 -2.14
CA ILE A 38 -3.96 22.41 -0.88
C ILE A 38 -2.47 22.66 -1.14
N LEU A 39 -1.86 21.93 -2.08
CA LEU A 39 -0.46 22.10 -2.43
C LEU A 39 -0.19 23.48 -3.04
N LEU A 40 -1.15 24.01 -3.80
CA LEU A 40 -1.11 25.37 -4.32
C LEU A 40 -1.37 26.43 -3.24
N ILE A 41 -2.19 26.12 -2.21
CA ILE A 41 -2.48 27.00 -1.06
C ILE A 41 -1.28 27.12 -0.12
N LEU A 42 -0.59 26.00 0.14
CA LEU A 42 0.42 25.89 1.19
C LEU A 42 1.49 27.01 1.17
N PRO A 43 2.09 27.38 0.03
CA PRO A 43 3.07 28.46 -0.03
C PRO A 43 2.51 29.81 0.42
N PHE A 44 1.23 30.06 0.14
CA PHE A 44 0.56 31.31 0.47
C PHE A 44 0.18 31.41 1.95
N THR A 45 -0.02 30.27 2.63
CA THR A 45 -0.27 30.26 4.08
C THR A 45 0.95 30.63 4.91
N PHE A 46 2.16 30.56 4.34
CA PHE A 46 3.40 30.99 4.99
C PHE A 46 3.70 32.49 4.80
N LEU A 47 2.91 33.22 4.01
CA LEU A 47 3.07 34.66 3.87
C LEU A 47 2.50 35.37 5.12
N PRO A 48 3.22 36.34 5.70
CA PRO A 48 2.82 37.02 6.94
C PRO A 48 1.60 37.96 6.79
N TYR A 49 1.11 38.15 5.56
CA TYR A 49 -0.06 38.95 5.26
C TYR A 49 -1.25 38.02 5.00
N SER A 50 -2.43 38.31 5.53
CA SER A 50 -3.67 37.58 5.21
C SER A 50 -4.38 38.17 3.98
N GLU A 51 -4.04 39.41 3.63
CA GLU A 51 -4.74 40.23 2.64
C GLU A 51 -3.75 41.00 1.77
N ILE A 52 -4.06 41.08 0.48
CA ILE A 52 -3.36 41.93 -0.49
C ILE A 52 -4.11 43.25 -0.55
N LYS A 53 -3.42 44.35 -0.25
CA LYS A 53 -3.95 45.71 -0.42
C LYS A 53 -3.60 46.18 -1.83
N LEU A 54 -4.60 46.27 -2.70
CA LEU A 54 -4.47 46.83 -4.05
C LEU A 54 -5.08 48.22 -4.09
N THR A 55 -4.31 49.21 -4.51
CA THR A 55 -4.79 50.57 -4.80
C THR A 55 -4.98 50.72 -6.30
N ILE A 56 -6.23 50.83 -6.74
CA ILE A 56 -6.58 51.12 -8.14
C ILE A 56 -7.36 52.43 -8.13
N ASN A 57 -6.86 53.45 -8.84
CA ASN A 57 -7.51 54.78 -8.95
C ASN A 57 -7.96 55.38 -7.61
N GLY A 58 -7.14 55.27 -6.56
CA GLY A 58 -7.44 55.84 -5.23
C GLY A 58 -8.39 55.00 -4.36
N VAL A 59 -8.91 53.87 -4.86
CA VAL A 59 -9.75 52.94 -4.09
C VAL A 59 -8.88 51.83 -3.50
N TYR A 60 -8.95 51.66 -2.17
CA TYR A 60 -8.28 50.57 -1.45
C TYR A 60 -9.13 49.32 -1.48
N ILE A 61 -8.68 48.29 -2.21
CA ILE A 61 -9.32 46.98 -2.24
C ILE A 61 -8.49 46.01 -1.42
N GLN A 62 -9.09 45.47 -0.36
CA GLN A 62 -8.52 44.39 0.45
C GLN A 62 -9.00 43.05 -0.12
N LEU A 63 -8.08 42.28 -0.70
CA LEU A 63 -8.36 40.96 -1.28
C LEU A 63 -7.69 39.88 -0.43
N PRO A 64 -8.47 38.94 0.14
CA PRO A 64 -7.91 37.73 0.74
C PRO A 64 -6.97 37.01 -0.23
N ILE A 65 -5.84 36.51 0.27
CA ILE A 65 -4.86 35.80 -0.57
C ILE A 65 -5.46 34.57 -1.27
N VAL A 66 -6.54 34.00 -0.72
CA VAL A 66 -7.33 32.93 -1.33
C VAL A 66 -7.84 33.29 -2.74
N TYR A 67 -8.06 34.58 -3.05
CA TYR A 67 -8.45 35.02 -4.40
C TYR A 67 -7.29 34.97 -5.42
N LEU A 68 -6.03 35.07 -4.97
CA LEU A 68 -4.87 34.94 -5.87
C LEU A 68 -4.70 33.50 -6.33
N LEU A 69 -4.93 32.55 -5.42
CA LEU A 69 -4.96 31.13 -5.74
C LEU A 69 -6.05 30.80 -6.77
N GLU A 70 -7.25 31.37 -6.62
CA GLU A 70 -8.32 31.22 -7.60
C GLU A 70 -7.85 31.67 -8.98
N LEU A 71 -7.20 32.83 -9.07
CA LEU A 71 -6.68 33.36 -10.32
C LEU A 71 -5.64 32.42 -10.96
N ILE A 72 -4.79 31.79 -10.15
CA ILE A 72 -3.85 30.75 -10.61
C ILE A 72 -4.60 29.54 -11.15
N ILE A 73 -5.60 29.01 -10.42
CA ILE A 73 -6.36 27.82 -10.82
C ILE A 73 -7.17 28.11 -12.10
N VAL A 74 -7.83 29.26 -12.18
CA VAL A 74 -8.59 29.68 -13.37
C VAL A 74 -7.65 29.89 -14.57
N SER A 75 -6.46 30.47 -14.36
CA SER A 75 -5.44 30.59 -15.41
C SER A 75 -4.98 29.22 -15.92
N LEU A 76 -4.74 28.26 -15.02
CA LEU A 76 -4.41 26.87 -15.39
C LEU A 76 -5.56 26.20 -16.15
N MET A 77 -6.80 26.38 -15.70
CA MET A 77 -8.00 25.87 -16.37
C MET A 77 -8.11 26.40 -17.80
N PHE A 78 -7.84 27.70 -18.00
CA PHE A 78 -7.86 28.37 -19.31
C PHE A 78 -6.72 27.88 -20.20
N PHE A 79 -5.50 27.78 -19.68
CA PHE A 79 -4.35 27.21 -20.41
C PHE A 79 -4.64 25.78 -20.88
N TYR A 80 -5.37 25.00 -20.07
CA TYR A 80 -5.80 23.67 -20.47
C TYR A 80 -6.83 23.67 -21.61
N VAL A 81 -7.68 24.71 -21.77
CA VAL A 81 -8.54 24.86 -22.96
C VAL A 81 -7.69 24.91 -24.23
N ILE A 82 -6.64 25.75 -24.22
CA ILE A 82 -5.72 25.90 -25.36
C ILE A 82 -5.07 24.55 -25.68
N ARG A 83 -4.62 23.83 -24.64
CA ARG A 83 -4.06 22.48 -24.79
C ARG A 83 -5.08 21.51 -25.39
N LEU A 84 -6.32 21.51 -24.93
CA LEU A 84 -7.38 20.62 -25.41
C LEU A 84 -7.71 20.86 -26.89
N CYS A 85 -7.70 22.12 -27.34
CA CYS A 85 -7.81 22.49 -28.75
C CYS A 85 -6.66 21.91 -29.60
N SER A 86 -5.44 21.86 -29.05
CA SER A 86 -4.29 21.25 -29.75
C SER A 86 -4.34 19.72 -29.81
N VAL A 87 -4.93 19.08 -28.79
CA VAL A 87 -4.95 17.61 -28.65
C VAL A 87 -6.15 16.98 -29.36
N THR A 88 -7.29 17.69 -29.42
CA THR A 88 -8.54 17.17 -29.97
C THR A 88 -9.04 18.01 -31.13
N ARG A 89 -9.32 17.37 -32.28
CA ARG A 89 -9.99 18.02 -33.42
C ARG A 89 -11.51 18.12 -33.26
N ASN A 90 -12.07 17.43 -32.27
CA ASN A 90 -13.52 17.41 -32.03
C ASN A 90 -13.94 18.61 -31.18
N VAL A 91 -14.93 19.36 -31.65
CA VAL A 91 -15.42 20.58 -30.98
C VAL A 91 -16.24 20.28 -29.71
N LYS A 92 -16.95 19.14 -29.67
CA LYS A 92 -17.81 18.74 -28.53
C LYS A 92 -17.11 18.73 -27.16
N PRO A 93 -15.96 18.06 -26.96
CA PRO A 93 -15.26 18.08 -25.67
C PRO A 93 -14.75 19.47 -25.29
N ILE A 94 -14.36 20.29 -26.28
CA ILE A 94 -13.92 21.67 -26.04
C ILE A 94 -15.08 22.49 -25.48
N ILE A 95 -16.26 22.42 -26.11
CA ILE A 95 -17.48 23.10 -25.63
C ILE A 95 -17.88 22.63 -24.22
N MET A 96 -17.85 21.32 -23.97
CA MET A 96 -18.19 20.78 -22.65
C MET A 96 -17.23 21.26 -21.57
N TYR A 97 -15.92 21.25 -21.86
CA TYR A 97 -14.91 21.73 -20.93
C TYR A 97 -15.04 23.23 -20.67
N SER A 98 -15.23 24.04 -21.71
CA SER A 98 -15.44 25.49 -21.56
C SER A 98 -16.71 25.83 -20.78
N LEU A 99 -17.79 25.05 -20.95
CA LEU A 99 -19.00 25.24 -20.16
C LEU A 99 -18.75 24.91 -18.68
N LEU A 100 -17.99 23.85 -18.40
CA LEU A 100 -17.57 23.50 -17.03
C LEU A 100 -16.66 24.58 -16.41
N THR A 101 -15.76 25.19 -17.19
CA THR A 101 -14.89 26.27 -16.70
C THR A 101 -15.67 27.54 -16.39
N ILE A 102 -16.62 27.91 -17.25
CA ILE A 102 -17.47 29.09 -17.04
C ILE A 102 -18.37 28.89 -15.82
N THR A 103 -18.98 27.70 -15.69
CA THR A 103 -19.81 27.39 -14.53
C THR A 103 -19.01 27.39 -13.23
N SER A 104 -17.77 26.88 -13.21
CA SER A 104 -16.93 26.95 -12.01
C SER A 104 -16.60 28.39 -11.60
N ILE A 105 -16.38 29.29 -12.56
CA ILE A 105 -16.14 30.73 -12.31
C ILE A 105 -17.40 31.40 -11.77
N LEU A 106 -18.58 31.11 -12.36
CA LEU A 106 -19.84 31.67 -11.89
C LEU A 106 -20.19 31.22 -10.46
N ILE A 107 -20.00 29.94 -10.15
CA ILE A 107 -20.26 29.40 -8.81
C ILE A 107 -19.26 30.01 -7.81
N PHE A 108 -18.01 30.27 -8.22
CA PHE A 108 -17.04 30.96 -7.37
C PHE A 108 -17.49 32.38 -7.00
N ILE A 109 -17.91 33.18 -8.00
CA ILE A 109 -18.41 34.55 -7.79
C ILE A 109 -19.57 34.54 -6.77
N TYR A 110 -20.39 33.50 -6.80
CA TYR A 110 -21.56 33.36 -5.92
C TYR A 110 -21.24 32.81 -4.51
N SER A 111 -20.38 31.79 -4.39
CA SER A 111 -20.22 30.97 -3.15
C SER A 111 -18.95 31.28 -2.35
N GLN A 112 -17.95 31.94 -2.94
CA GLN A 112 -16.71 32.48 -2.34
C GLN A 112 -15.79 31.56 -1.49
N ARG A 113 -16.12 30.30 -1.13
CA ARG A 113 -15.28 29.57 -0.14
C ARG A 113 -15.00 28.08 -0.36
N LEU A 114 -15.88 27.30 -1.02
CA LEU A 114 -15.69 25.83 -1.14
C LEU A 114 -15.39 25.33 -2.56
N VAL A 115 -15.58 26.17 -3.57
CA VAL A 115 -15.45 25.79 -4.98
C VAL A 115 -13.99 25.52 -5.37
N ILE A 116 -13.06 26.21 -4.72
CA ILE A 116 -11.62 26.20 -5.01
C ILE A 116 -11.00 24.80 -4.92
N LEU A 117 -11.45 23.99 -3.95
CA LEU A 117 -10.94 22.63 -3.77
C LEU A 117 -11.41 21.66 -4.88
N LEU A 118 -12.51 21.98 -5.55
CA LEU A 118 -13.15 21.13 -6.56
C LEU A 118 -12.87 21.61 -8.00
N GLN A 119 -12.39 22.84 -8.19
CA GLN A 119 -12.10 23.41 -9.50
C GLN A 119 -11.09 22.63 -10.34
N PRO A 120 -10.03 22.00 -9.80
CA PRO A 120 -9.16 21.15 -10.60
C PRO A 120 -9.82 19.89 -11.20
N ILE A 121 -11.05 19.52 -10.84
CA ILE A 121 -11.69 18.29 -11.33
C ILE A 121 -11.79 18.23 -12.87
N PRO A 122 -12.33 19.25 -13.59
CA PRO A 122 -12.42 19.22 -15.04
C PRO A 122 -11.07 18.97 -15.74
N PRO A 123 -9.96 19.71 -15.46
CA PRO A 123 -8.70 19.49 -16.15
C PRO A 123 -8.11 18.12 -15.82
N ILE A 124 -8.30 17.60 -14.61
CA ILE A 124 -7.88 16.23 -14.24
C ILE A 124 -8.61 15.20 -15.10
N VAL A 125 -9.95 15.26 -15.14
CA VAL A 125 -10.77 14.28 -15.85
C VAL A 125 -10.50 14.33 -17.35
N PHE A 126 -10.46 15.52 -17.93
CA PHE A 126 -10.18 15.67 -19.36
C PHE A 126 -8.75 15.26 -19.72
N SER A 127 -7.77 15.51 -18.85
CA SER A 127 -6.40 15.02 -19.04
C SER A 127 -6.36 13.50 -19.12
N VAL A 128 -7.01 12.80 -18.20
CA VAL A 128 -7.05 11.32 -18.22
C VAL A 128 -7.73 10.81 -19.49
N ILE A 129 -8.75 11.50 -20.00
CA ILE A 129 -9.51 11.05 -21.18
C ILE A 129 -8.74 11.29 -22.49
N PHE A 130 -8.10 12.45 -22.64
CA PHE A 130 -7.57 12.90 -23.94
C PHE A 130 -6.05 12.82 -24.07
N GLU A 131 -5.28 12.92 -22.97
CA GLU A 131 -3.81 12.91 -23.06
C GLU A 131 -3.24 11.51 -23.25
N LYS A 132 -2.40 11.34 -24.29
CA LYS A 132 -1.75 10.06 -24.61
C LYS A 132 -0.85 9.56 -23.48
N ARG A 133 -0.20 10.48 -22.74
CA ARG A 133 0.70 10.15 -21.62
C ARG A 133 -0.03 9.39 -20.50
N LEU A 134 -1.33 9.64 -20.32
CA LEU A 134 -2.16 9.04 -19.27
C LEU A 134 -2.95 7.81 -19.75
N CYS A 135 -2.65 7.28 -20.94
CA CYS A 135 -3.36 6.14 -21.53
C CYS A 135 -3.36 4.90 -20.61
N LYS A 136 -2.26 4.64 -19.89
CA LYS A 136 -2.20 3.53 -18.93
C LYS A 136 -3.20 3.69 -17.78
N ILE A 137 -3.31 4.90 -17.23
CA ILE A 137 -4.27 5.24 -16.15
C ILE A 137 -5.70 5.14 -16.69
N LYS A 138 -5.96 5.72 -17.87
CA LYS A 138 -7.24 5.63 -18.56
C LYS A 138 -7.69 4.18 -18.75
N ASN A 139 -6.80 3.33 -19.28
CA ASN A 139 -7.11 1.92 -19.52
C ASN A 139 -7.36 1.18 -18.21
N PHE A 140 -6.58 1.45 -17.17
CA PHE A 140 -6.78 0.88 -15.85
C PHE A 140 -8.15 1.25 -15.24
N LEU A 141 -8.52 2.54 -15.29
CA LEU A 141 -9.78 3.05 -14.77
C LEU A 141 -10.98 2.51 -15.57
N ASN A 142 -10.89 2.46 -16.90
CA ASN A 142 -11.97 1.95 -17.75
C ASN A 142 -12.25 0.46 -17.53
N THR A 143 -11.20 -0.35 -17.39
CA THR A 143 -11.33 -1.80 -17.15
C THR A 143 -11.78 -2.14 -15.72
N SER A 144 -11.63 -1.21 -14.78
CA SER A 144 -11.96 -1.42 -13.36
C SER A 144 -13.20 -0.64 -12.90
N LYS A 145 -13.80 0.16 -13.78
CA LYS A 145 -14.90 1.09 -13.47
C LYS A 145 -16.04 0.43 -12.71
N LEU A 146 -16.52 -0.71 -13.20
CA LEU A 146 -17.66 -1.42 -12.63
C LEU A 146 -17.36 -1.85 -11.18
N LEU A 147 -16.16 -2.38 -10.95
CA LEU A 147 -15.74 -2.78 -9.62
C LEU A 147 -15.67 -1.58 -8.67
N PHE A 148 -15.07 -0.46 -9.08
CA PHE A 148 -15.02 0.74 -8.25
C PHE A 148 -16.40 1.28 -7.89
N ALA A 149 -17.33 1.31 -8.86
CA ALA A 149 -18.70 1.69 -8.59
C ALA A 149 -19.33 0.76 -7.53
N PHE A 150 -19.17 -0.55 -7.66
CA PHE A 150 -19.67 -1.49 -6.65
C PHE A 150 -19.00 -1.31 -5.28
N LEU A 151 -17.68 -1.16 -5.22
CA LEU A 151 -16.96 -0.96 -3.97
C LEU A 151 -17.46 0.28 -3.21
N ASN A 152 -17.67 1.38 -3.92
CA ASN A 152 -18.16 2.63 -3.31
C ASN A 152 -19.64 2.53 -2.92
N ILE A 153 -20.47 1.79 -3.66
CA ILE A 153 -21.85 1.48 -3.25
C ILE A 153 -21.85 0.64 -1.97
N PHE A 154 -20.99 -0.38 -1.89
CA PHE A 154 -20.85 -1.19 -0.68
C PHE A 154 -20.42 -0.35 0.53
N ASP A 155 -19.48 0.58 0.34
CA ASP A 155 -19.03 1.48 1.41
C ASP A 155 -20.16 2.41 1.87
N ALA A 156 -20.91 2.99 0.93
CA ALA A 156 -22.08 3.79 1.27
C ALA A 156 -23.13 2.97 2.05
N CYS A 157 -23.46 1.77 1.57
CA CYS A 157 -24.39 0.86 2.24
C CYS A 157 -23.91 0.50 3.66
N TYR A 158 -22.62 0.25 3.83
CA TYR A 158 -22.02 -0.02 5.14
C TYR A 158 -22.21 1.16 6.09
N ILE A 159 -21.83 2.35 5.66
CA ILE A 159 -21.93 3.59 6.46
C ILE A 159 -23.39 3.84 6.87
N PHE A 160 -24.33 3.73 5.93
CA PHE A 160 -25.76 3.90 6.24
C PHE A 160 -26.26 2.85 7.24
N LYS A 161 -25.84 1.59 7.09
CA LYS A 161 -26.22 0.52 8.02
C LYS A 161 -25.64 0.75 9.42
N LEU A 162 -24.37 1.16 9.50
CA LEU A 162 -23.73 1.47 10.76
C LEU A 162 -24.43 2.63 11.46
N GLN A 163 -24.70 3.72 10.74
CA GLN A 163 -25.40 4.89 11.29
C GLN A 163 -26.80 4.52 11.82
N TRP A 164 -27.54 3.70 11.09
CA TRP A 164 -28.85 3.24 11.53
C TRP A 164 -28.75 2.41 12.82
N ILE A 165 -27.77 1.50 12.90
CA ILE A 165 -27.63 0.62 14.08
C ILE A 165 -27.26 1.40 15.33
N VAL A 166 -26.36 2.38 15.21
CA VAL A 166 -25.95 3.23 16.33
C VAL A 166 -27.14 4.05 16.87
N GLN A 167 -28.15 4.33 16.06
CA GLN A 167 -29.36 5.06 16.46
C GLN A 167 -30.48 4.18 17.05
N LEU A 168 -30.30 2.85 17.11
CA LEU A 168 -31.31 1.95 17.66
C LEU A 168 -31.24 1.93 19.19
N GLU A 169 -32.12 2.69 19.85
CA GLU A 169 -32.11 2.89 21.31
C GLU A 169 -32.68 1.72 22.15
N ASN A 170 -33.16 0.62 21.54
CA ASN A 170 -33.92 -0.42 22.26
C ASN A 170 -33.38 -1.85 22.09
N ILE A 171 -32.11 -2.04 21.75
CA ILE A 171 -31.50 -3.36 21.59
C ILE A 171 -30.74 -3.74 22.87
N PRO A 172 -30.92 -4.93 23.44
CA PRO A 172 -30.11 -5.36 24.58
C PRO A 172 -28.62 -5.38 24.21
N GLU A 173 -27.78 -4.88 25.11
CA GLU A 173 -26.36 -4.58 24.85
C GLU A 173 -25.58 -5.76 24.20
N LYS A 174 -25.81 -6.99 24.68
CA LYS A 174 -25.17 -8.19 24.11
C LYS A 174 -25.53 -8.40 22.62
N PHE A 175 -26.78 -8.16 22.24
CA PHE A 175 -27.21 -8.28 20.85
C PHE A 175 -26.69 -7.12 20.00
N TYR A 176 -26.58 -5.92 20.57
CA TYR A 176 -26.00 -4.78 19.89
C TYR A 176 -24.55 -5.06 19.46
N TRP A 177 -23.70 -5.51 20.39
CA TRP A 177 -22.30 -5.88 20.09
C TRP A 177 -22.20 -7.04 19.09
N LEU A 178 -23.09 -8.04 19.20
CA LEU A 178 -23.14 -9.16 18.25
C LEU A 178 -23.46 -8.67 16.82
N ILE A 179 -24.45 -7.78 16.66
CA ILE A 179 -24.84 -7.22 15.37
C ILE A 179 -23.69 -6.41 14.76
N LEU A 180 -23.01 -5.60 15.58
CA LEU A 180 -21.88 -4.79 15.16
C LEU A 180 -20.72 -5.67 14.68
N LEU A 181 -20.40 -6.72 15.42
CA LEU A 181 -19.38 -7.71 15.05
C LEU A 181 -19.75 -8.47 13.77
N LEU A 182 -21.00 -8.90 13.63
CA LEU A 182 -21.49 -9.56 12.42
C LEU A 182 -21.32 -8.68 11.18
N ILE A 183 -21.75 -7.42 11.26
CA ILE A 183 -21.65 -6.48 10.13
C ILE A 183 -20.19 -6.15 9.80
N PHE A 184 -19.34 -6.03 10.82
CA PHE A 184 -17.91 -5.81 10.66
C PHE A 184 -17.23 -6.93 9.85
N PHE A 185 -17.66 -8.19 9.99
CA PHE A 185 -17.10 -9.32 9.23
C PHE A 185 -17.85 -9.67 7.93
N ILE A 186 -19.17 -9.48 7.87
CA ILE A 186 -19.98 -9.81 6.69
C ILE A 186 -19.63 -8.90 5.50
N PHE A 187 -19.46 -7.59 5.71
CA PHE A 187 -19.17 -6.67 4.61
C PHE A 187 -17.81 -6.92 3.92
N PRO A 188 -16.71 -7.17 4.64
CA PRO A 188 -15.47 -7.63 4.03
C PRO A 188 -15.64 -8.93 3.22
N LEU A 189 -16.42 -9.89 3.73
CA LEU A 189 -16.71 -11.14 3.00
C LEU A 189 -17.46 -10.84 1.68
N LEU A 190 -18.48 -9.98 1.71
CA LEU A 190 -19.20 -9.58 0.49
C LEU A 190 -18.28 -8.90 -0.54
N ARG A 191 -17.35 -8.05 -0.09
CA ARG A 191 -16.33 -7.45 -0.96
C ARG A 191 -15.36 -8.46 -1.55
N THR A 192 -14.99 -9.51 -0.82
CA THR A 192 -14.18 -10.61 -1.39
C THR A 192 -14.95 -11.43 -2.42
N LEU A 193 -16.27 -11.58 -2.23
CA LEU A 193 -17.14 -12.26 -3.18
C LEU A 193 -17.28 -11.47 -4.49
N LEU A 194 -17.30 -10.14 -4.44
CA LEU A 194 -17.19 -9.29 -5.64
C LEU A 194 -15.92 -9.56 -6.43
N LEU A 195 -14.77 -9.71 -5.75
CA LEU A 195 -13.52 -10.08 -6.41
C LEU A 195 -13.61 -11.46 -7.08
N TYR A 196 -14.26 -12.43 -6.44
CA TYR A 196 -14.50 -13.74 -7.03
C TYR A 196 -15.32 -13.63 -8.33
N ILE A 197 -16.42 -12.86 -8.31
CA ILE A 197 -17.25 -12.60 -9.49
C ILE A 197 -16.42 -11.93 -10.59
N TYR A 198 -15.62 -10.92 -10.24
CA TYR A 198 -14.75 -10.23 -11.19
C TYR A 198 -13.75 -11.18 -11.86
N ILE A 199 -13.05 -12.01 -11.09
CA ILE A 199 -12.08 -12.98 -11.63
C ILE A 199 -12.78 -13.96 -12.56
N LYS A 200 -13.97 -14.45 -12.20
CA LYS A 200 -14.76 -15.38 -13.02
C LYS A 200 -15.20 -14.76 -14.34
N GLN A 201 -15.51 -13.46 -14.36
CA GLN A 201 -15.89 -12.73 -15.57
C GLN A 201 -14.70 -12.45 -16.50
N VAL A 202 -13.55 -12.10 -15.93
CA VAL A 202 -12.35 -11.72 -16.70
C VAL A 202 -11.57 -12.93 -17.18
N LYS A 203 -11.51 -14.01 -16.40
CA LYS A 203 -10.70 -15.21 -16.69
C LYS A 203 -11.57 -16.44 -16.79
N LYS A 204 -11.76 -16.92 -18.03
CA LYS A 204 -12.53 -18.13 -18.35
C LYS A 204 -11.81 -19.43 -17.99
N GLU A 205 -10.48 -19.43 -17.94
CA GLU A 205 -9.68 -20.64 -17.69
C GLU A 205 -8.68 -20.44 -16.55
N LYS A 206 -8.79 -21.31 -15.54
CA LYS A 206 -7.85 -21.39 -14.41
C LYS A 206 -6.97 -22.61 -14.62
N SER A 207 -5.67 -22.41 -14.79
CA SER A 207 -4.69 -23.52 -14.79
C SER A 207 -4.71 -24.23 -13.43
N LYS A 208 -4.74 -25.57 -13.41
CA LYS A 208 -4.92 -26.40 -12.20
C LYS A 208 -3.95 -26.09 -11.05
N ASP A 209 -2.74 -25.60 -11.35
CA ASP A 209 -1.68 -25.34 -10.36
C ASP A 209 -1.66 -23.91 -9.80
N LYS A 210 -2.48 -23.02 -10.35
CA LYS A 210 -2.53 -21.61 -9.93
C LYS A 210 -3.74 -21.33 -9.05
N THR A 211 -3.53 -20.51 -8.04
CA THR A 211 -4.56 -20.05 -7.10
C THR A 211 -4.50 -18.54 -6.94
N TYR A 212 -5.65 -17.99 -6.55
CA TYR A 212 -5.82 -16.56 -6.25
C TYR A 212 -6.05 -16.37 -4.75
N LEU A 213 -5.62 -17.33 -3.91
CA LEU A 213 -5.92 -17.33 -2.48
C LEU A 213 -5.34 -16.08 -1.83
N LEU A 214 -4.10 -15.73 -2.17
CA LEU A 214 -3.48 -14.52 -1.68
C LEU A 214 -4.26 -13.26 -2.10
N SER A 215 -4.78 -13.22 -3.32
CA SER A 215 -5.60 -12.09 -3.80
C SER A 215 -6.93 -11.98 -3.03
N TYR A 216 -7.55 -13.10 -2.66
CA TYR A 216 -8.75 -13.10 -1.81
C TYR A 216 -8.45 -12.64 -0.39
N VAL A 217 -7.38 -13.17 0.23
CA VAL A 217 -6.98 -12.77 1.59
C VAL A 217 -6.58 -11.30 1.63
N THR A 218 -5.81 -10.81 0.65
CA THR A 218 -5.45 -9.40 0.59
C THR A 218 -6.66 -8.49 0.39
N MET A 219 -7.64 -8.88 -0.45
CA MET A 219 -8.89 -8.14 -0.57
C MET A 219 -9.68 -8.12 0.75
N PHE A 220 -9.71 -9.24 1.47
CA PHE A 220 -10.37 -9.35 2.77
C PHE A 220 -9.74 -8.41 3.81
N MET A 221 -8.41 -8.48 3.95
CA MET A 221 -7.65 -7.65 4.91
C MET A 221 -7.77 -6.15 4.59
N VAL A 222 -7.68 -5.77 3.31
CA VAL A 222 -7.89 -4.38 2.88
C VAL A 222 -9.31 -3.93 3.20
N SER A 223 -10.31 -4.79 2.95
CA SER A 223 -11.70 -4.45 3.22
C SER A 223 -11.97 -4.29 4.72
N LEU A 224 -11.42 -5.16 5.56
CA LEU A 224 -11.46 -5.03 7.03
C LEU A 224 -10.86 -3.71 7.48
N PHE A 225 -9.66 -3.37 6.97
CA PHE A 225 -8.99 -2.13 7.31
C PHE A 225 -9.80 -0.89 6.92
N GLN A 226 -10.35 -0.85 5.71
CA GLN A 226 -11.19 0.28 5.27
C GLN A 226 -12.47 0.40 6.09
N ILE A 227 -13.13 -0.72 6.38
CA ILE A 227 -14.35 -0.75 7.18
C ILE A 227 -14.09 -0.31 8.63
N ALA A 228 -12.96 -0.69 9.21
CA ALA A 228 -12.53 -0.18 10.51
C ALA A 228 -12.37 1.35 10.50
N ILE A 229 -11.70 1.90 9.48
CA ILE A 229 -11.57 3.36 9.35
C ILE A 229 -12.94 4.03 9.16
N TYR A 230 -13.81 3.49 8.32
CA TYR A 230 -15.17 4.01 8.17
C TYR A 230 -15.94 3.99 9.49
N SER A 231 -15.79 2.93 10.28
CA SER A 231 -16.43 2.81 11.59
C SER A 231 -15.97 3.91 12.53
N ILE A 232 -14.65 4.10 12.64
CA ILE A 232 -14.05 5.12 13.50
C ILE A 232 -14.55 6.52 13.10
N ILE A 233 -14.50 6.85 11.80
CA ILE A 233 -14.95 8.16 11.29
C ILE A 233 -16.44 8.40 11.62
N VAL A 234 -17.29 7.39 11.40
CA VAL A 234 -18.74 7.52 11.62
C VAL A 234 -19.07 7.60 13.11
N LEU A 235 -18.45 6.78 13.95
CA LEU A 235 -18.68 6.81 15.41
C LEU A 235 -18.23 8.14 16.01
N ASN A 236 -17.03 8.62 15.66
CA ASN A 236 -16.53 9.92 16.11
C ASN A 236 -17.45 11.06 15.67
N PHE A 237 -18.01 10.99 14.46
CA PHE A 237 -18.97 11.97 13.98
C PHE A 237 -20.26 11.97 14.81
N MET A 238 -20.77 10.79 15.15
CA MET A 238 -22.01 10.65 15.92
C MET A 238 -21.85 11.17 17.35
N GLU A 239 -20.68 11.02 17.96
CA GLU A 239 -20.36 11.54 19.30
C GLU A 239 -19.99 13.03 19.31
N SER A 240 -19.56 13.59 18.18
CA SER A 240 -19.13 14.99 18.10
C SER A 240 -20.29 15.98 18.33
N LYS A 241 -20.03 17.02 19.14
CA LYS A 241 -20.99 18.13 19.37
C LYS A 241 -21.15 19.02 18.14
N GLU A 242 -20.09 19.16 17.33
CA GLU A 242 -20.09 19.93 16.08
C GLU A 242 -20.31 19.01 14.86
N LYS A 243 -21.58 18.87 14.45
CA LYS A 243 -21.98 18.01 13.33
C LYS A 243 -21.66 18.63 11.96
N SER A 244 -20.38 18.76 11.62
CA SER A 244 -19.93 19.21 10.30
C SER A 244 -19.98 18.08 9.26
N ILE A 245 -21.14 17.88 8.62
CA ILE A 245 -21.36 16.85 7.59
C ILE A 245 -20.29 16.90 6.48
N ILE A 246 -19.85 18.10 6.09
CA ILE A 246 -18.88 18.33 5.02
C ILE A 246 -17.54 17.65 5.32
N ASN A 247 -17.02 17.79 6.54
CA ASN A 247 -15.72 17.23 6.93
C ASN A 247 -15.74 15.70 6.94
N VAL A 248 -16.87 15.12 7.37
CA VAL A 248 -17.05 13.67 7.42
C VAL A 248 -17.21 13.07 6.05
N VAL A 249 -18.00 13.70 5.18
CA VAL A 249 -18.10 13.30 3.78
C VAL A 249 -16.72 13.36 3.12
N PHE A 250 -15.94 14.42 3.37
CA PHE A 250 -14.59 14.51 2.83
C PHE A 250 -13.67 13.40 3.34
N ALA A 251 -13.70 13.08 4.65
CA ALA A 251 -12.94 11.97 5.23
C ALA A 251 -13.34 10.61 4.62
N ILE A 252 -14.64 10.36 4.43
CA ILE A 252 -15.17 9.15 3.76
C ILE A 252 -14.65 9.06 2.32
N LEU A 253 -14.60 10.18 1.59
CA LEU A 253 -14.07 10.21 0.22
C LEU A 253 -12.58 9.87 0.19
N ILE A 254 -11.77 10.35 1.15
CA ILE A 254 -10.35 9.96 1.28
C ILE A 254 -10.23 8.44 1.42
N VAL A 255 -10.99 7.83 2.32
CA VAL A 255 -10.95 6.37 2.52
C VAL A 255 -11.37 5.62 1.26
N ALA A 256 -12.37 6.12 0.53
CA ALA A 256 -12.84 5.53 -0.73
C ALA A 256 -11.75 5.57 -1.82
N THR A 257 -10.88 6.59 -1.82
CA THR A 257 -9.77 6.65 -2.80
C THR A 257 -8.66 5.63 -2.56
N LEU A 258 -8.47 5.20 -1.31
CA LEU A 258 -7.52 4.12 -1.00
C LEU A 258 -7.88 2.82 -1.74
N SER A 259 -9.17 2.59 -2.03
CA SER A 259 -9.66 1.44 -2.79
C SER A 259 -9.01 1.35 -4.18
N ILE A 260 -8.71 2.48 -4.82
CA ILE A 260 -8.08 2.51 -6.15
C ILE A 260 -6.63 2.04 -6.07
N TYR A 261 -5.90 2.47 -5.04
CA TYR A 261 -4.52 2.05 -4.81
C TYR A 261 -4.43 0.54 -4.53
N PHE A 262 -5.25 0.04 -3.59
CA PHE A 262 -5.27 -1.39 -3.27
C PHE A 262 -5.73 -2.23 -4.46
N TRP A 263 -6.71 -1.75 -5.23
CA TRP A 263 -7.12 -2.42 -6.46
C TRP A 263 -6.01 -2.49 -7.50
N ALA A 264 -5.17 -1.46 -7.63
CA ALA A 264 -4.04 -1.48 -8.56
C ALA A 264 -3.04 -2.60 -8.20
N LEU A 265 -2.79 -2.83 -6.90
CA LEU A 265 -1.96 -3.92 -6.41
C LEU A 265 -2.59 -5.30 -6.70
N LEU A 266 -3.87 -5.46 -6.37
CA LEU A 266 -4.63 -6.70 -6.59
C LEU A 266 -4.72 -7.05 -8.07
N LYS A 267 -5.06 -6.07 -8.91
CA LYS A 267 -5.18 -6.28 -10.35
C LYS A 267 -3.89 -6.76 -10.97
N LYS A 268 -2.74 -6.22 -10.54
CA LYS A 268 -1.42 -6.69 -11.01
C LYS A 268 -1.18 -8.17 -10.67
N GLN A 269 -1.64 -8.63 -9.50
CA GLN A 269 -1.56 -10.05 -9.13
C GLN A 269 -2.53 -10.91 -9.96
N ILE A 270 -3.75 -10.43 -10.14
CA ILE A 270 -4.78 -11.12 -10.93
C ILE A 270 -4.32 -11.25 -12.38
N ASP A 271 -3.83 -10.18 -13.00
CA ASP A 271 -3.36 -10.15 -14.40
C ASP A 271 -2.25 -11.18 -14.64
N ARG A 272 -1.33 -11.37 -13.69
CA ARG A 272 -0.27 -12.40 -13.72
C ARG A 272 -0.77 -13.85 -13.70
N GLY A 273 -2.06 -14.08 -13.41
CA GLY A 273 -2.68 -15.40 -13.46
C GLY A 273 -2.70 -16.14 -12.13
N GLY A 274 -2.52 -15.44 -11.00
CA GLY A 274 -2.42 -16.06 -9.69
C GLY A 274 -1.04 -16.64 -9.42
N GLU A 275 -0.84 -17.09 -8.19
CA GLU A 275 0.43 -17.67 -7.72
C GLU A 275 0.32 -19.20 -7.73
N ASN A 276 1.45 -19.90 -7.75
CA ASN A 276 1.42 -21.36 -7.65
C ASN A 276 1.01 -21.78 -6.24
N LYS A 277 0.13 -22.78 -6.11
CA LYS A 277 -0.37 -23.30 -4.83
C LYS A 277 0.73 -23.55 -3.79
N LYS A 278 1.82 -24.21 -4.21
CA LYS A 278 2.97 -24.52 -3.33
C LYS A 278 3.63 -23.25 -2.77
N TYR A 279 3.84 -22.24 -3.61
CA TYR A 279 4.42 -20.97 -3.17
C TYR A 279 3.47 -20.15 -2.30
N GLU A 280 2.16 -20.21 -2.54
CA GLU A 280 1.17 -19.57 -1.67
C GLU A 280 1.17 -20.19 -0.27
N LEU A 281 1.11 -21.52 -0.16
CA LEU A 281 1.16 -22.23 1.12
C LEU A 281 2.43 -21.86 1.91
N LEU A 282 3.58 -21.83 1.24
CA LEU A 282 4.84 -21.45 1.85
C LEU A 282 4.80 -20.03 2.40
N ARG A 283 4.28 -19.05 1.63
CA ARG A 283 4.14 -17.67 2.09
C ARG A 283 3.23 -17.54 3.31
N PHE A 284 2.11 -18.25 3.33
CA PHE A 284 1.22 -18.28 4.50
C PHE A 284 1.92 -18.86 5.72
N THR A 285 2.63 -19.97 5.55
CA THR A 285 3.38 -20.62 6.63
C THR A 285 4.44 -19.68 7.20
N VAL A 286 5.21 -18.99 6.34
CA VAL A 286 6.19 -17.98 6.75
C VAL A 286 5.52 -16.81 7.47
N GLY A 287 4.36 -16.35 7.00
CA GLY A 287 3.60 -15.28 7.64
C GLY A 287 3.14 -15.64 9.05
N VAL A 288 2.58 -16.84 9.24
CA VAL A 288 2.18 -17.37 10.55
C VAL A 288 3.39 -17.51 11.48
N LEU A 289 4.50 -18.03 10.97
CA LEU A 289 5.75 -18.17 11.73
C LEU A 289 6.27 -16.81 12.24
N ILE A 290 6.26 -15.78 11.38
CA ILE A 290 6.66 -14.42 11.77
C ILE A 290 5.75 -13.88 12.88
N PHE A 291 4.44 -14.08 12.77
CA PHE A 291 3.49 -13.64 13.80
C PHE A 291 3.73 -14.34 15.14
N VAL A 292 3.97 -15.65 15.11
CA VAL A 292 4.33 -16.43 16.29
C VAL A 292 5.64 -15.93 16.92
N PHE A 293 6.65 -15.60 16.12
CA PHE A 293 7.89 -15.01 16.65
C PHE A 293 7.70 -13.64 17.30
N ILE A 294 6.85 -12.78 16.73
CA ILE A 294 6.51 -11.50 17.36
C ILE A 294 5.81 -11.71 18.70
N PHE A 295 4.90 -12.69 18.77
CA PHE A 295 4.22 -13.04 20.01
C PHE A 295 5.21 -13.53 21.08
N PHE A 296 6.12 -14.43 20.74
CA PHE A 296 7.15 -14.91 21.68
C PHE A 296 8.11 -13.80 22.11
N TYR A 297 8.52 -12.93 21.17
CA TYR A 297 9.34 -11.77 21.49
C TYR A 297 8.65 -10.84 22.48
N ASP A 298 7.35 -10.57 22.30
CA ASP A 298 6.59 -9.72 23.21
C ASP A 298 6.47 -10.29 24.64
N LYS A 299 6.42 -11.63 24.77
CA LYS A 299 6.21 -12.31 26.07
C LYS A 299 7.49 -12.64 26.83
N ILE A 300 8.57 -12.96 26.12
CA ILE A 300 9.79 -13.54 26.71
C ILE A 300 11.00 -12.59 26.52
N GLU A 301 10.85 -11.54 25.71
CA GLU A 301 11.82 -10.46 25.45
C GLU A 301 13.28 -10.95 25.35
N GLY A 302 14.13 -10.62 26.32
CA GLY A 302 15.58 -10.85 26.30
C GLY A 302 15.98 -12.32 26.27
N GLU A 303 15.25 -13.20 26.97
CA GLU A 303 15.58 -14.64 27.01
C GLU A 303 15.32 -15.31 25.66
N PHE A 304 14.26 -14.89 24.96
CA PHE A 304 13.95 -15.37 23.62
C PHE A 304 15.03 -14.95 22.62
N LEU A 305 15.57 -13.73 22.75
CA LEU A 305 16.67 -13.27 21.89
C LEU A 305 17.97 -14.03 22.14
N VAL A 306 18.29 -14.37 23.40
CA VAL A 306 19.44 -15.21 23.73
C VAL A 306 19.30 -16.59 23.09
N ILE A 307 18.16 -17.25 23.27
CA ILE A 307 17.88 -18.57 22.68
C ILE A 307 18.00 -18.51 21.15
N LEU A 308 17.41 -17.50 20.51
CA LEU A 308 17.42 -17.35 19.05
C LEU A 308 18.84 -17.03 18.53
N SER A 309 19.67 -16.35 19.31
CA SER A 309 21.08 -16.05 18.95
C SER A 309 21.95 -17.29 18.85
N TRP A 310 21.71 -18.29 19.70
CA TRP A 310 22.39 -19.59 19.63
C TRP A 310 21.75 -20.53 18.62
N LEU A 311 20.41 -20.55 18.54
CA LEU A 311 19.66 -21.51 17.73
C LEU A 311 19.68 -21.16 16.24
N LEU A 312 19.51 -19.89 15.87
CA LEU A 312 19.26 -19.50 14.48
C LEU A 312 20.46 -19.78 13.54
N PRO A 313 21.74 -19.53 13.93
CA PRO A 313 22.88 -19.88 13.10
C PRO A 313 23.02 -21.39 12.87
N VAL A 314 22.78 -22.19 13.91
CA VAL A 314 22.81 -23.66 13.84
C VAL A 314 21.69 -24.16 12.95
N LEU A 315 20.46 -23.66 13.16
CA LEU A 315 19.26 -24.07 12.43
C LEU A 315 19.31 -23.71 10.95
N ILE A 316 19.84 -22.53 10.58
CA ILE A 316 20.05 -22.17 9.17
C ILE A 316 21.08 -23.10 8.52
N SER A 317 22.17 -23.44 9.23
CA SER A 317 23.22 -24.32 8.71
C SER A 317 22.71 -25.76 8.52
N THR A 318 21.99 -26.31 9.49
CA THR A 318 21.44 -27.67 9.44
C THR A 318 20.35 -27.81 8.39
N ILE A 319 19.39 -26.88 8.31
CA ILE A 319 18.34 -26.91 7.29
C ILE A 319 18.92 -26.83 5.87
N VAL A 320 19.96 -26.01 5.67
CA VAL A 320 20.65 -25.92 4.36
C VAL A 320 21.45 -27.18 4.05
N GLY A 321 22.05 -27.81 5.07
CA GLY A 321 22.72 -29.10 4.94
C GLY A 321 21.76 -30.24 4.55
N ASP A 322 20.59 -30.29 5.19
CA ASP A 322 19.59 -31.34 4.96
C ASP A 322 18.80 -31.15 3.65
N LEU A 323 18.59 -29.90 3.22
CA LEU A 323 18.02 -29.59 1.90
C LEU A 323 18.80 -30.27 0.77
N HIS A 324 20.11 -30.47 0.96
CA HIS A 324 20.97 -31.13 0.00
C HIS A 324 20.57 -32.58 -0.30
N TYR A 325 20.17 -33.31 0.76
CA TYR A 325 19.76 -34.71 0.68
C TYR A 325 18.36 -34.88 0.11
N GLN A 326 17.50 -33.86 0.22
CA GLN A 326 16.11 -33.90 -0.28
C GLN A 326 15.97 -33.77 -1.80
N PHE A 327 17.05 -33.41 -2.53
CA PHE A 327 17.05 -33.35 -4.00
C PHE A 327 17.50 -34.67 -4.66
N ILE A 328 17.74 -35.72 -3.89
CA ILE A 328 18.03 -37.06 -4.42
C ILE A 328 16.69 -37.67 -4.87
N THR A 329 16.34 -37.47 -6.14
CA THR A 329 15.10 -38.02 -6.72
C THR A 329 15.31 -39.24 -7.62
N ASP A 330 16.54 -39.66 -7.90
CA ASP A 330 16.83 -40.83 -8.74
C ASP A 330 18.09 -41.56 -8.25
N ASP A 331 18.18 -42.87 -8.55
CA ASP A 331 19.23 -43.85 -8.22
C ASP A 331 20.68 -43.48 -8.62
N SER A 332 20.93 -42.23 -9.03
CA SER A 332 22.27 -41.69 -9.16
C SER A 332 22.84 -41.32 -7.79
N LEU A 333 23.82 -42.08 -7.32
CA LEU A 333 24.65 -41.88 -6.11
C LEU A 333 25.38 -40.52 -6.00
N CYS A 334 25.19 -39.61 -6.95
CA CYS A 334 25.85 -38.32 -6.96
C CYS A 334 24.97 -37.28 -6.25
N LEU A 335 25.36 -36.89 -5.04
CA LEU A 335 24.81 -35.70 -4.42
C LEU A 335 25.02 -34.51 -5.37
N PRO A 336 23.98 -33.68 -5.63
CA PRO A 336 24.19 -32.39 -6.29
C PRO A 336 25.24 -31.59 -5.51
N SER A 337 25.90 -30.57 -6.03
CA SER A 337 26.79 -29.71 -5.21
C SER A 337 26.22 -28.30 -5.15
N PRO A 338 26.32 -27.58 -4.01
CA PRO A 338 25.74 -26.25 -3.90
C PRO A 338 26.47 -25.29 -4.85
N THR A 339 25.70 -24.70 -5.78
CA THR A 339 26.22 -23.70 -6.72
C THR A 339 26.73 -22.46 -5.98
N MET A 340 27.64 -21.70 -6.60
CA MET A 340 28.11 -20.42 -6.02
C MET A 340 26.97 -19.43 -5.75
N LYS A 341 25.89 -19.50 -6.54
CA LYS A 341 24.68 -18.69 -6.32
C LYS A 341 23.97 -19.08 -5.03
N MET A 342 23.85 -20.38 -4.76
CA MET A 342 23.27 -20.92 -3.52
C MET A 342 24.14 -20.54 -2.31
N LYS A 343 25.46 -20.77 -2.39
CA LYS A 343 26.40 -20.41 -1.31
C LYS A 343 26.32 -18.92 -0.95
N LYS A 344 26.27 -18.04 -1.95
CA LYS A 344 26.12 -16.59 -1.75
C LYS A 344 24.78 -16.23 -1.10
N HIS A 345 23.69 -16.91 -1.48
CA HIS A 345 22.37 -16.66 -0.92
C HIS A 345 22.28 -17.08 0.55
N VAL A 346 22.80 -18.28 0.89
CA VAL A 346 22.86 -18.79 2.26
C VAL A 346 23.67 -17.86 3.15
N TYR A 347 24.85 -17.43 2.68
CA TYR A 347 25.67 -16.45 3.40
C TYR A 347 24.92 -15.13 3.65
N SER A 348 24.20 -14.63 2.64
CA SER A 348 23.40 -13.41 2.79
C SER A 348 22.28 -13.58 3.82
N LEU A 349 21.61 -14.74 3.84
CA LEU A 349 20.55 -15.05 4.80
C LEU A 349 21.11 -15.13 6.23
N GLN A 350 22.24 -15.82 6.42
CA GLN A 350 22.92 -15.92 7.71
C GLN A 350 23.34 -14.55 8.22
N LEU A 351 23.95 -13.73 7.37
CA LEU A 351 24.40 -12.38 7.73
C LEU A 351 23.23 -11.47 8.13
N ILE A 352 22.16 -11.44 7.34
CA ILE A 352 20.97 -10.62 7.66
C ILE A 352 20.31 -11.10 8.95
N SER A 353 20.20 -12.42 9.14
CA SER A 353 19.60 -13.01 10.34
C SER A 353 20.41 -12.67 11.59
N PHE A 354 21.74 -12.81 11.52
CA PHE A 354 22.65 -12.44 12.60
C PHE A 354 22.58 -10.94 12.92
N LEU A 355 22.61 -10.08 11.90
CA LEU A 355 22.51 -8.63 12.10
C LEU A 355 21.15 -8.21 12.66
N THR A 356 20.07 -8.89 12.30
CA THR A 356 18.73 -8.61 12.84
C THR A 356 18.69 -8.95 14.33
N LEU A 357 19.24 -10.10 14.72
CA LEU A 357 19.39 -10.49 16.11
C LEU A 357 20.30 -9.54 16.88
N PHE A 358 21.41 -9.12 16.28
CA PHE A 358 22.33 -8.16 16.89
C PHE A 358 21.64 -6.81 17.16
N CYS A 359 20.90 -6.27 16.19
CA CYS A 359 20.12 -5.04 16.38
C CYS A 359 19.05 -5.20 17.47
N LEU A 360 18.35 -6.34 17.51
CA LEU A 360 17.35 -6.63 18.55
C LEU A 360 17.99 -6.74 19.94
N ASN A 361 19.14 -7.41 20.05
CA ASN A 361 19.90 -7.53 21.29
C ASN A 361 20.43 -6.18 21.77
N LEU A 362 20.95 -5.34 20.87
CA LEU A 362 21.35 -3.98 21.21
C LEU A 362 20.16 -3.16 21.69
N PHE A 363 19.03 -3.25 20.99
CA PHE A 363 17.81 -2.55 21.39
C PHE A 363 17.36 -3.00 22.79
N SER A 364 17.33 -4.32 23.04
CA SER A 364 17.03 -4.85 24.36
C SER A 364 18.04 -4.37 25.40
N ALA A 365 19.34 -4.47 25.14
CA ALA A 365 20.37 -4.10 26.12
C ALA A 365 20.41 -2.60 26.45
N VAL A 366 20.20 -1.73 25.46
CA VAL A 366 20.21 -0.27 25.66
C VAL A 366 18.96 0.21 26.39
N PHE A 367 17.81 -0.40 26.12
CA PHE A 367 16.52 0.10 26.60
C PHE A 367 15.93 -0.70 27.77
N THR A 368 16.48 -1.85 28.14
CA THR A 368 16.02 -2.61 29.31
C THR A 368 16.66 -2.07 30.58
N ILE A 369 15.83 -1.56 31.49
CA ILE A 369 16.24 -1.24 32.86
C ILE A 369 15.57 -2.25 33.78
N ASN A 370 16.36 -2.84 34.66
CA ASN A 370 15.86 -3.70 35.73
C ASN A 370 15.09 -2.83 36.73
N ARG A 371 13.75 -2.91 36.73
CA ARG A 371 12.93 -2.30 37.77
C ARG A 371 12.75 -3.31 38.90
N ILE A 372 12.84 -2.82 40.14
CA ILE A 372 12.57 -3.60 41.32
C ILE A 372 11.09 -3.38 41.66
N GLU A 373 10.25 -4.38 41.36
CA GLU A 373 8.86 -4.44 41.84
C GLU A 373 8.81 -5.43 43.02
N GLY A 374 8.81 -4.91 44.25
CA GLY A 374 8.88 -5.73 45.46
C GLY A 374 10.19 -6.52 45.56
N ASN A 375 10.10 -7.84 45.81
CA ASN A 375 11.27 -8.74 45.92
C ASN A 375 11.72 -9.37 44.58
N LYS A 376 11.18 -8.92 43.44
CA LYS A 376 11.53 -9.47 42.10
C LYS A 376 12.14 -8.39 41.22
N ILE A 377 13.25 -8.73 40.58
CA ILE A 377 13.85 -7.91 39.53
C ILE A 377 13.05 -8.22 38.25
N VAL A 378 12.23 -7.27 37.80
CA VAL A 378 11.48 -7.38 36.55
C VAL A 378 12.22 -6.55 35.49
N PRO A 379 12.76 -7.17 34.41
CA PRO A 379 13.32 -6.41 33.31
C PRO A 379 12.19 -5.62 32.64
N SER A 380 12.27 -4.29 32.67
CA SER A 380 11.29 -3.40 32.01
C SER A 380 11.96 -2.68 30.85
N ASN A 381 11.42 -2.85 29.65
CA ASN A 381 11.96 -2.20 28.45
C ASN A 381 11.42 -0.77 28.34
N THR A 382 12.23 0.21 28.75
CA THR A 382 11.90 1.64 28.70
C THR A 382 11.65 2.15 27.28
N GLY A 383 12.27 1.53 26.27
CA GLY A 383 12.04 1.81 24.86
C GLY A 383 10.65 1.37 24.41
N LYS A 384 10.21 0.19 24.85
CA LYS A 384 8.84 -0.30 24.65
C LYS A 384 7.81 0.56 25.39
N ASP A 385 8.07 0.90 26.65
CA ASP A 385 7.22 1.79 27.45
C ASP A 385 7.06 3.17 26.81
N SER A 386 8.13 3.75 26.26
CA SER A 386 8.07 5.04 25.57
C SER A 386 7.28 4.97 24.27
N LEU A 387 7.39 3.87 23.50
CA LEU A 387 6.55 3.64 22.32
C LEU A 387 5.08 3.47 22.70
N ILE A 388 4.77 2.75 23.78
CA ILE A 388 3.41 2.62 24.31
C ILE A 388 2.86 3.99 24.70
N LYS A 389 3.63 4.82 25.41
CA LYS A 389 3.25 6.19 25.74
C LYS A 389 3.00 7.04 24.49
N LEU A 390 3.87 6.92 23.48
CA LEU A 390 3.71 7.65 22.22
C LEU A 390 2.48 7.19 21.43
N LEU A 391 2.21 5.87 21.39
CA LEU A 391 1.00 5.31 20.79
C LEU A 391 -0.26 5.81 21.51
N ASN A 392 -0.23 5.85 22.85
CA ASN A 392 -1.33 6.38 23.65
C ASN A 392 -1.50 7.89 23.48
N LEU A 393 -0.42 8.66 23.32
CA LEU A 393 -0.47 10.10 23.02
C LEU A 393 -1.08 10.38 21.63
N ILE A 394 -0.74 9.58 20.62
CA ILE A 394 -1.34 9.68 19.27
C ILE A 394 -2.83 9.32 19.33
N SER A 395 -3.21 8.38 20.21
CA SER A 395 -4.60 7.96 20.41
C SER A 395 -5.42 8.98 21.20
N ASN A 396 -4.80 9.71 22.14
CA ASN A 396 -5.47 10.58 23.09
C ASN A 396 -5.82 11.95 22.47
N GLY A 397 -6.75 11.94 21.53
CA GLY A 397 -7.75 12.99 21.37
C GLY A 397 -8.99 12.65 22.22
N ASN A 398 -8.86 12.67 23.56
CA ASN A 398 -9.95 12.58 24.55
C ASN A 398 -10.72 11.26 24.72
N GLN A 399 -10.22 10.09 24.31
CA GLN A 399 -10.85 8.79 24.62
C GLN A 399 -9.86 7.78 25.21
N GLU A 400 -10.41 6.77 25.90
CA GLU A 400 -9.72 5.75 26.70
C GLU A 400 -8.43 5.21 26.05
N SER A 401 -7.43 4.94 26.88
CA SER A 401 -6.14 4.41 26.45
C SER A 401 -6.31 3.14 25.62
N ILE A 402 -5.52 3.00 24.56
CA ILE A 402 -5.41 1.75 23.80
C ILE A 402 -5.21 0.60 24.79
N PRO A 403 -5.92 -0.54 24.65
CA PRO A 403 -5.70 -1.69 25.52
C PRO A 403 -4.21 -2.03 25.61
N GLU A 404 -3.67 -2.12 26.82
CA GLU A 404 -2.22 -2.25 27.07
C GLU A 404 -1.59 -3.40 26.27
N VAL A 405 -2.34 -4.49 26.12
CA VAL A 405 -1.98 -5.66 25.32
C VAL A 405 -1.76 -5.31 23.85
N LEU A 406 -2.62 -4.49 23.26
CA LEU A 406 -2.52 -4.08 21.85
C LEU A 406 -1.37 -3.10 21.64
N SER A 407 -1.18 -2.14 22.55
CA SER A 407 -0.03 -1.23 22.51
C SER A 407 1.29 -1.98 22.70
N SER A 408 1.31 -3.03 23.53
CA SER A 408 2.50 -3.89 23.71
C SER A 408 2.85 -4.63 22.42
N TYR A 409 1.89 -5.35 21.82
CA TYR A 409 2.17 -6.08 20.57
C TYR A 409 2.56 -5.16 19.42
N THR A 410 1.93 -3.99 19.30
CA THR A 410 2.24 -3.02 18.24
C THR A 410 3.63 -2.40 18.44
N SER A 411 4.00 -2.05 19.66
CA SER A 411 5.36 -1.58 19.96
C SER A 411 6.42 -2.66 19.66
N SER A 412 6.19 -3.92 20.07
CA SER A 412 7.04 -5.06 19.75
C SER A 412 7.19 -5.28 18.24
N PHE A 413 6.10 -5.17 17.48
CA PHE A 413 6.14 -5.24 16.02
C PHE A 413 6.98 -4.14 15.39
N ILE A 414 6.86 -2.89 15.88
CA ILE A 414 7.64 -1.74 15.42
C ILE A 414 9.13 -2.00 15.67
N ILE A 415 9.50 -2.45 16.87
CA ILE A 415 10.88 -2.72 17.27
C ILE A 415 11.50 -3.80 16.37
N VAL A 416 10.80 -4.92 16.16
CA VAL A 416 11.26 -6.02 15.31
C VAL A 416 11.42 -5.57 13.85
N SER A 417 10.46 -4.81 13.33
CA SER A 417 10.50 -4.31 11.95
C SER A 417 11.65 -3.33 11.73
N LEU A 418 11.87 -2.40 12.66
CA LEU A 418 12.97 -1.44 12.60
C LEU A 418 14.33 -2.14 12.65
N SER A 419 14.46 -3.14 13.52
CA SER A 419 15.68 -3.93 13.66
C SER A 419 16.02 -4.70 12.38
N PHE A 420 15.02 -5.26 11.70
CA PHE A 420 15.20 -5.92 10.41
C PHE A 420 15.62 -4.94 9.31
N ILE A 421 15.01 -3.75 9.24
CA ILE A 421 15.40 -2.71 8.28
C ILE A 421 16.85 -2.26 8.51
N LEU A 422 17.22 -2.02 9.77
CA LEU A 422 18.60 -1.68 10.14
C LEU A 422 19.59 -2.78 9.75
N ALA A 423 19.24 -4.05 9.97
CA ALA A 423 20.05 -5.18 9.59
C ALA A 423 20.27 -5.28 8.07
N LEU A 424 19.24 -5.00 7.26
CA LEU A 424 19.38 -4.94 5.81
C LEU A 424 20.39 -3.86 5.39
N ILE A 425 20.29 -2.67 5.96
CA ILE A 425 21.21 -1.56 5.68
C ILE A 425 22.64 -1.92 6.10
N LEU A 426 22.82 -2.39 7.34
CA LEU A 426 24.12 -2.81 7.87
C LEU A 426 24.75 -3.93 7.05
N SER A 427 23.96 -4.90 6.59
CA SER A 427 24.46 -6.00 5.75
C SER A 427 25.01 -5.49 4.41
N ALA A 428 24.30 -4.55 3.78
CA ALA A 428 24.73 -3.95 2.51
C ALA A 428 25.99 -3.09 2.69
N VAL A 429 26.05 -2.30 3.77
CA VAL A 429 27.22 -1.46 4.11
C VAL A 429 28.43 -2.33 4.44
N GLY A 430 28.29 -3.34 5.31
CA GLY A 430 29.36 -4.26 5.70
C GLY A 430 29.95 -5.00 4.51
N VAL A 431 29.10 -5.56 3.63
CA VAL A 431 29.58 -6.21 2.40
C VAL A 431 30.31 -5.23 1.49
N LYS A 432 29.84 -3.97 1.38
CA LYS A 432 30.51 -2.94 0.57
C LYS A 432 31.89 -2.57 1.14
N LEU A 433 32.00 -2.41 2.46
CA LEU A 433 33.27 -2.11 3.14
C LEU A 433 34.27 -3.26 3.01
N LEU A 434 33.82 -4.50 3.27
CA LEU A 434 34.65 -5.69 3.08
C LEU A 434 35.09 -5.81 1.62
N LYS A 435 34.20 -5.55 0.67
CA LYS A 435 34.57 -5.55 -0.75
C LYS A 435 35.65 -4.52 -1.04
N LEU A 436 35.53 -3.28 -0.57
CA LEU A 436 36.56 -2.26 -0.77
C LEU A 436 37.94 -2.71 -0.24
N ASN A 437 37.99 -3.36 0.92
CA ASN A 437 39.24 -3.77 1.54
C ASN A 437 39.85 -5.04 0.92
N TYR A 438 39.01 -6.04 0.60
CA TYR A 438 39.44 -7.37 0.17
C TYR A 438 39.40 -7.58 -1.35
N SER A 439 38.71 -6.73 -2.13
CA SER A 439 38.70 -6.84 -3.60
C SER A 439 39.95 -6.29 -4.28
N ASP A 440 40.83 -5.65 -3.51
CA ASP A 440 42.09 -5.12 -4.01
C ASP A 440 43.05 -6.27 -4.34
N SER A 441 43.31 -6.45 -5.64
CA SER A 441 44.22 -7.49 -6.14
C SER A 441 45.66 -7.28 -5.69
N ALA A 442 46.06 -6.07 -5.30
CA ALA A 442 47.41 -5.78 -4.84
C ALA A 442 47.70 -6.36 -3.44
N LYS A 443 46.67 -6.61 -2.64
CA LYS A 443 46.83 -7.11 -1.26
C LYS A 443 46.92 -8.64 -1.17
N GLY A 444 46.78 -9.35 -2.29
CA GLY A 444 47.00 -10.81 -2.36
C GLY A 444 45.95 -11.69 -1.65
N TYR A 445 44.84 -11.13 -1.16
CA TYR A 445 43.81 -11.89 -0.43
C TYR A 445 43.09 -12.96 -1.27
N TYR A 446 43.08 -12.81 -2.60
CA TYR A 446 42.46 -13.76 -3.51
C TYR A 446 43.40 -14.13 -4.65
N GLU A 447 43.63 -15.42 -4.83
CA GLU A 447 44.35 -15.95 -5.98
C GLU A 447 43.37 -16.17 -7.13
N TYR A 448 43.45 -15.32 -8.16
CA TYR A 448 42.64 -15.49 -9.36
C TYR A 448 43.19 -16.67 -10.18
N ARG A 449 42.66 -17.88 -9.91
CA ARG A 449 42.97 -19.06 -10.73
C ARG A 449 42.54 -18.79 -12.17
N ASN A 450 43.49 -18.81 -13.10
CA ASN A 450 43.26 -18.46 -14.50
C ASN A 450 42.47 -19.58 -15.21
N THR A 451 41.14 -19.58 -15.01
CA THR A 451 40.21 -20.59 -15.54
C THR A 451 40.22 -20.62 -17.08
N ARG A 452 40.55 -19.51 -17.74
CA ARG A 452 40.76 -19.48 -19.21
C ARG A 452 41.91 -20.39 -19.65
N LEU A 453 43.03 -20.42 -18.94
CA LEU A 453 44.16 -21.28 -19.28
C LEU A 453 43.79 -22.76 -19.10
N SER A 454 43.16 -23.10 -17.97
CA SER A 454 42.71 -24.48 -17.70
C SER A 454 41.66 -24.99 -18.70
N THR A 455 40.73 -24.12 -19.14
CA THR A 455 39.71 -24.48 -20.15
C THR A 455 40.29 -24.56 -21.56
N LEU A 456 41.27 -23.72 -21.90
CA LEU A 456 42.03 -23.83 -23.16
C LEU A 456 42.87 -25.10 -23.21
N ILE A 457 43.54 -25.47 -22.11
CA ILE A 457 44.28 -26.72 -21.96
C ILE A 457 43.32 -27.91 -22.12
N ASN A 458 42.17 -27.90 -21.43
CA ASN A 458 41.16 -28.96 -21.56
C ASN A 458 40.56 -29.06 -22.98
N ARG A 459 40.35 -27.92 -23.67
CA ARG A 459 39.88 -27.91 -25.06
C ARG A 459 40.96 -28.42 -26.03
N ARG A 460 42.23 -28.06 -25.83
CA ARG A 460 43.36 -28.63 -26.59
C ARG A 460 43.47 -30.12 -26.34
N TYR A 461 43.38 -30.57 -25.10
CA TYR A 461 43.43 -31.98 -24.74
C TYR A 461 42.29 -32.78 -25.39
N LYS A 462 41.04 -32.31 -25.31
CA LYS A 462 39.89 -32.92 -26.01
C LYS A 462 40.05 -32.92 -27.52
N ARG A 463 40.56 -31.83 -28.13
CA ARG A 463 40.85 -31.78 -29.58
C ARG A 463 41.95 -32.76 -29.97
N ASN A 464 42.96 -32.94 -29.14
CA ASN A 464 44.05 -33.88 -29.39
C ASN A 464 43.58 -35.34 -29.27
N ILE A 465 42.70 -35.66 -28.31
CA ILE A 465 42.05 -36.98 -28.24
C ILE A 465 41.23 -37.25 -29.50
N HIS A 466 40.40 -36.28 -29.93
CA HIS A 466 39.62 -36.45 -31.15
C HIS A 466 40.48 -36.56 -32.41
N LYS A 467 41.59 -35.81 -32.50
CA LYS A 467 42.54 -35.94 -33.62
C LYS A 467 43.25 -37.30 -33.61
N ARG A 468 43.69 -37.80 -32.45
CA ARG A 468 44.29 -39.15 -32.34
C ARG A 468 43.30 -40.25 -32.76
N ARG A 469 42.06 -40.17 -32.28
CA ARG A 469 40.96 -41.08 -32.69
C ARG A 469 40.61 -41.00 -34.18
N LYS A 470 40.85 -39.86 -34.84
CA LYS A 470 40.54 -39.67 -36.26
C LYS A 470 41.70 -40.05 -37.18
N ASN A 471 42.93 -40.09 -36.64
CA ASN A 471 44.16 -40.39 -37.38
C ASN A 471 44.68 -41.82 -37.14
N ASN A 472 43.95 -42.68 -36.42
CA ASN A 472 44.35 -44.07 -36.09
C ASN A 472 45.83 -44.19 -35.65
N VAL A 473 46.23 -43.41 -34.65
CA VAL A 473 47.45 -43.64 -33.85
C VAL A 473 47.07 -44.08 -32.45
#